data_AF-R8AXQ5-F1
#
_entry.id   AF-R8AXQ5-F1
#
_cell.length_a   1.000
_cell.length_b   1.000
_cell.length_c   1.000
_cell.angle_alpha   90.00
_cell.angle_beta   90.00
_cell.angle_gamma   90.00
#
_symmetry.space_group_name_H-M   'P 1'
#
loop_
_entity.id
_entity.type
_entity.pdbx_description
1 polymer ?
#
loop_
_entity_poly.entity_id
_entity_poly.type
_entity_poly.pdbx_seq_one_letter_code
_entity_poly.pdbx_strand_id
1 'polypeptide(L)'
;MKSEQTLPAMTALIMSGMLLLSASGLAGAHGAPEVDEVPEGFVKASITSQPDIQGLRALILDAPRPAILLRYQGDDSVTVLGTEGEKFLRFSRDAVEVNVASPSWKDLPNAPKLPENEATQSDQLDQPTWTTLSQSGSFGWLDPRLNEPHNGDH
;
A
#
# COMPACT_ATOMS: atom_id res chain seq x y z
N MET A 1 20.98 16.53 -70.47
CA MET A 1 21.46 15.53 -71.46
C MET A 1 22.01 14.34 -70.68
N LYS A 2 21.28 13.22 -70.66
CA LYS A 2 21.53 11.94 -71.38
C LYS A 2 22.66 11.11 -70.72
N SER A 3 22.32 10.14 -69.86
CA SER A 3 22.21 8.65 -70.09
C SER A 3 23.59 7.99 -70.02
N GLU A 4 23.89 6.87 -69.35
CA GLU A 4 23.34 5.48 -69.38
C GLU A 4 23.80 4.75 -68.09
N GLN A 5 22.99 4.03 -67.29
CA GLN A 5 22.46 2.66 -67.41
C GLN A 5 23.47 1.57 -67.82
N THR A 6 23.98 0.79 -66.85
CA THR A 6 24.20 -0.67 -66.99
C THR A 6 24.12 -1.36 -65.62
N LEU A 7 23.06 -2.14 -65.39
CA LEU A 7 23.02 -3.22 -64.41
C LEU A 7 23.34 -4.55 -65.14
N PRO A 8 24.12 -5.46 -64.55
CA PRO A 8 23.88 -6.88 -64.74
C PRO A 8 23.06 -7.43 -63.56
N ALA A 9 22.04 -8.17 -63.94
CA ALA A 9 21.16 -8.93 -63.06
C ALA A 9 21.81 -10.26 -62.60
N MET A 10 21.15 -10.83 -61.60
CA MET A 10 21.06 -12.26 -61.25
C MET A 10 21.87 -12.80 -60.07
N THR A 11 21.14 -12.85 -58.95
CA THR A 11 20.85 -14.07 -58.19
C THR A 11 21.91 -14.62 -57.25
N ALA A 12 21.74 -14.33 -55.95
CA ALA A 12 21.85 -15.35 -54.91
C ALA A 12 20.85 -15.01 -53.79
N LEU A 13 19.74 -15.75 -53.78
CA LEU A 13 18.81 -15.84 -52.67
C LEU A 13 19.56 -16.48 -51.48
N ILE A 14 19.91 -15.69 -50.47
CA ILE A 14 20.24 -16.25 -49.14
C ILE A 14 19.09 -15.86 -48.21
N MET A 15 18.19 -16.82 -48.04
CA MET A 15 17.31 -16.89 -46.88
C MET A 15 18.19 -16.95 -45.63
N SER A 16 18.24 -15.87 -44.87
CA SER A 16 18.70 -15.90 -43.49
C SER A 16 17.59 -15.32 -42.63
N GLY A 17 16.71 -16.22 -42.17
CA GLY A 17 15.72 -15.91 -41.16
C GLY A 17 16.42 -15.50 -39.88
N MET A 18 16.36 -14.22 -39.54
CA MET A 18 16.75 -13.74 -38.23
C MET A 18 15.47 -13.59 -37.42
N LEU A 19 15.28 -14.54 -36.50
CA LEU A 19 14.20 -14.58 -35.52
C LEU A 19 13.99 -13.20 -34.90
N LEU A 20 12.78 -12.66 -35.00
CA LEU A 20 12.31 -11.60 -34.11
C LEU A 20 12.17 -12.23 -32.71
N LEU A 21 13.19 -12.07 -31.87
CA LEU A 21 13.04 -12.28 -30.43
C LEU A 21 12.16 -11.16 -29.89
N SER A 22 10.88 -11.46 -29.73
CA SER A 22 9.98 -10.71 -28.87
C SER A 22 10.49 -10.82 -27.44
N ALA A 23 11.33 -9.88 -27.00
CA ALA A 23 11.68 -9.73 -25.59
C ALA A 23 10.49 -9.11 -24.84
N SER A 24 9.43 -9.90 -24.66
CA SER A 24 8.37 -9.60 -23.70
C SER A 24 8.86 -10.00 -22.33
N GLY A 25 9.54 -9.10 -21.62
CA GLY A 25 9.99 -9.45 -20.28
C GLY A 25 10.85 -8.40 -19.62
N LEU A 26 10.24 -7.27 -19.23
CA LEU A 26 10.54 -6.59 -17.96
C LEU A 26 9.30 -5.78 -17.57
N ALA A 27 8.22 -6.47 -17.20
CA ALA A 27 7.23 -5.87 -16.30
C ALA A 27 7.80 -5.90 -14.88
N GLY A 28 8.95 -5.23 -14.69
CA GLY A 28 9.61 -5.05 -13.40
C GLY A 28 9.27 -3.66 -12.87
N ALA A 29 8.00 -3.41 -12.60
CA ALA A 29 7.60 -2.21 -11.88
C ALA A 29 7.46 -2.58 -10.39
N HIS A 30 8.58 -2.52 -9.67
CA HIS A 30 8.70 -2.54 -8.19
C HIS A 30 8.56 -3.89 -7.47
N GLY A 31 9.21 -4.96 -7.95
CA GLY A 31 9.47 -6.15 -7.11
C GLY A 31 10.79 -6.00 -6.36
N ALA A 32 10.80 -6.16 -5.02
CA ALA A 32 12.03 -6.31 -4.25
C ALA A 32 12.80 -7.56 -4.74
N PRO A 33 14.15 -7.58 -4.68
CA PRO A 33 14.93 -8.76 -5.02
C PRO A 33 14.40 -9.97 -4.23
N GLU A 34 14.22 -11.09 -4.92
CA GLU A 34 13.94 -12.38 -4.27
C GLU A 34 15.22 -12.76 -3.51
N VAL A 35 15.28 -12.44 -2.22
CA VAL A 35 16.35 -12.90 -1.33
C VAL A 35 15.98 -14.31 -0.87
N ASP A 36 16.93 -15.25 -0.96
CA ASP A 36 16.72 -16.66 -0.62
C ASP A 36 16.26 -16.84 0.85
N GLU A 37 16.58 -15.90 1.73
CA GLU A 37 16.11 -15.85 3.12
C GLU A 37 15.77 -14.40 3.53
N VAL A 38 14.58 -14.22 4.10
CA VAL A 38 14.18 -12.98 4.79
C VAL A 38 14.91 -12.95 6.14
N PRO A 39 15.65 -11.88 6.49
CA PRO A 39 16.37 -11.83 7.76
C PRO A 39 15.43 -12.04 8.96
N GLU A 40 15.92 -12.64 10.05
CA GLU A 40 15.19 -12.61 11.33
C GLU A 40 14.84 -11.15 11.69
N GLY A 41 13.64 -10.90 12.23
CA GLY A 41 13.19 -9.53 12.49
C GLY A 41 12.20 -8.97 11.47
N PHE A 42 12.14 -9.55 10.26
CA PHE A 42 11.33 -9.01 9.16
C PHE A 42 9.93 -9.62 9.12
N VAL A 43 8.93 -8.75 9.26
CA VAL A 43 7.53 -9.12 9.04
C VAL A 43 7.17 -8.84 7.58
N LYS A 44 6.61 -9.83 6.88
CA LYS A 44 6.07 -9.65 5.52
C LYS A 44 4.56 -9.56 5.56
N ALA A 45 4.01 -8.44 5.10
CA ALA A 45 2.57 -8.25 4.92
C ALA A 45 2.23 -8.26 3.42
N SER A 46 1.07 -8.82 3.07
CA SER A 46 0.57 -8.80 1.69
C SER A 46 -0.95 -8.65 1.68
N ILE A 47 -1.46 -7.98 0.63
CA ILE A 47 -2.89 -7.89 0.35
C ILE A 47 -3.25 -9.07 -0.54
N THR A 48 -3.94 -10.07 0.01
CA THR A 48 -4.31 -11.31 -0.70
C THR A 48 -5.64 -11.20 -1.44
N SER A 49 -6.45 -10.21 -1.12
CA SER A 49 -7.70 -9.88 -1.81
C SER A 49 -7.95 -8.37 -1.72
N GLN A 50 -8.52 -7.80 -2.78
CA GLN A 50 -9.02 -6.43 -2.76
C GLN A 50 -10.54 -6.48 -2.54
N PRO A 51 -11.05 -5.79 -1.50
CA PRO A 51 -12.48 -5.70 -1.30
C PRO A 51 -13.11 -4.81 -2.38
N ASP A 52 -14.34 -5.12 -2.78
CA ASP A 52 -15.13 -4.31 -3.71
C ASP A 52 -15.74 -3.10 -2.98
N ILE A 53 -14.86 -2.19 -2.52
CA ILE A 53 -15.23 -0.93 -1.88
C ILE A 53 -14.79 0.19 -2.81
N GLN A 54 -15.75 0.84 -3.46
CA GLN A 54 -15.47 1.92 -4.39
C GLN A 54 -14.68 3.06 -3.73
N GLY A 55 -13.61 3.49 -4.38
CA GLY A 55 -12.77 4.59 -3.90
C GLY A 55 -11.74 4.20 -2.84
N LEU A 56 -11.71 2.94 -2.38
CA LEU A 56 -10.70 2.44 -1.44
C LEU A 56 -9.42 2.05 -2.18
N ARG A 57 -8.28 2.48 -1.66
CA ARG A 57 -6.95 2.03 -2.07
C ARG A 57 -6.12 1.74 -0.84
N ALA A 58 -5.43 0.60 -0.84
CA ALA A 58 -4.52 0.20 0.21
C ALA A 58 -3.18 -0.19 -0.40
N LEU A 59 -2.10 0.17 0.30
CA LEU A 59 -0.74 -0.18 -0.04
C LEU A 59 -0.04 -0.70 1.22
N ILE A 60 0.73 -1.77 1.08
CA ILE A 60 1.70 -2.18 2.09
C ILE A 60 3.02 -1.48 1.77
N LEU A 61 3.55 -0.72 2.71
CA LEU A 61 4.88 -0.15 2.63
C LEU A 61 5.86 -1.18 3.18
N ASP A 62 6.69 -1.73 2.28
CA ASP A 62 7.66 -2.76 2.61
C ASP A 62 8.86 -2.17 3.35
N ALA A 63 9.09 -2.68 4.56
CA ALA A 63 10.12 -2.24 5.51
C ALA A 63 10.26 -3.37 6.57
N PRO A 64 11.35 -3.39 7.38
CA PRO A 64 11.50 -4.41 8.44
C PRO A 64 10.25 -4.57 9.31
N ARG A 65 9.60 -3.45 9.62
CA ARG A 65 8.21 -3.42 10.10
C ARG A 65 7.32 -2.76 9.04
N PRO A 66 6.42 -3.51 8.39
CA PRO A 66 5.54 -2.95 7.36
C PRO A 66 4.56 -1.92 7.92
N ALA A 67 4.21 -0.95 7.08
CA ALA A 67 3.11 -0.03 7.34
C ALA A 67 1.96 -0.27 6.35
N ILE A 68 0.74 0.03 6.76
CA ILE A 68 -0.41 0.11 5.86
C ILE A 68 -0.62 1.57 5.53
N LEU A 69 -0.69 1.90 4.24
CA LEU A 69 -1.18 3.20 3.76
C LEU A 69 -2.55 2.99 3.14
N LEU A 70 -3.57 3.62 3.72
CA LEU A 70 -4.93 3.56 3.22
C LEU A 70 -5.37 4.93 2.72
N ARG A 71 -6.07 4.93 1.59
CA ARG A 71 -6.69 6.10 0.98
C ARG A 71 -8.12 5.78 0.59
N TYR A 72 -9.04 6.69 0.89
CA TYR A 72 -10.44 6.57 0.55
C TYR A 72 -10.95 7.83 -0.14
N GLN A 73 -11.73 7.64 -1.21
CA GLN A 73 -12.32 8.73 -2.02
C GLN A 73 -13.79 8.48 -2.37
N GLY A 74 -14.46 7.56 -1.67
CA GLY A 74 -15.89 7.35 -1.86
C GLY A 74 -16.73 8.49 -1.30
N ASP A 75 -18.05 8.35 -1.40
CA ASP A 75 -19.00 9.37 -0.93
C ASP A 75 -19.47 9.14 0.51
N ASP A 76 -19.37 7.90 1.00
CA ASP A 76 -19.72 7.51 2.36
C ASP A 76 -18.50 7.58 3.31
N SER A 77 -18.58 6.91 4.47
CA SER A 77 -17.42 6.72 5.34
C SER A 77 -17.09 5.23 5.48
N VAL A 78 -15.81 4.90 5.62
CA VAL A 78 -15.32 3.55 5.88
C VAL A 78 -14.68 3.51 7.26
N THR A 79 -15.06 2.53 8.08
CA THR A 79 -14.46 2.30 9.40
C THR A 79 -13.47 1.14 9.32
N VAL A 80 -12.25 1.38 9.78
CA VAL A 80 -11.25 0.34 10.02
C VAL A 80 -11.42 -0.14 11.45
N LEU A 81 -11.51 -1.46 11.61
CA LEU A 81 -11.57 -2.09 12.92
C LEU A 81 -10.17 -2.37 13.46
N GLY A 82 -10.03 -2.18 14.77
CA GLY A 82 -8.82 -2.45 15.54
C GLY A 82 -8.60 -3.93 15.82
N THR A 83 -7.60 -4.21 16.65
CA THR A 83 -7.15 -5.56 17.02
C THR A 83 -8.23 -6.37 17.74
N GLU A 84 -9.11 -5.72 18.50
CA GLU A 84 -10.19 -6.37 19.25
C GLU A 84 -11.55 -6.28 18.52
N GLY A 85 -11.54 -5.81 17.26
CA GLY A 85 -12.76 -5.57 16.48
C GLY A 85 -13.46 -4.26 16.83
N GLU A 86 -12.85 -3.42 17.67
CA GLU A 86 -13.37 -2.10 18.01
C GLU A 86 -13.24 -1.11 16.85
N LYS A 87 -14.03 -0.03 16.84
CA LYS A 87 -13.86 1.05 15.88
C LYS A 87 -12.54 1.78 16.16
N PHE A 88 -11.63 1.80 15.18
CA PHE A 88 -10.31 2.38 15.33
C PHE A 88 -10.15 3.66 14.51
N LEU A 89 -10.21 3.56 13.18
CA LEU A 89 -10.11 4.72 12.28
C LEU A 89 -11.40 4.86 11.46
N ARG A 90 -11.78 6.09 11.13
CA ARG A 90 -12.86 6.40 10.20
C ARG A 90 -12.33 7.27 9.09
N PHE A 91 -12.52 6.83 7.85
CA PHE A 91 -12.09 7.53 6.64
C PHE A 91 -13.33 8.09 5.92
N SER A 92 -13.27 9.37 5.59
CA SER A 92 -14.11 10.00 4.56
C SER A 92 -13.22 10.37 3.36
N ARG A 93 -13.81 11.02 2.34
CA ARG A 93 -13.08 11.56 1.19
C ARG A 93 -12.00 12.59 1.60
N ASP A 94 -12.28 13.35 2.65
CA ASP A 94 -11.57 14.57 3.03
C ASP A 94 -10.91 14.50 4.41
N ALA A 95 -11.24 13.50 5.23
CA ALA A 95 -10.67 13.37 6.56
C ALA A 95 -10.38 11.93 6.95
N VAL A 96 -9.47 11.79 7.91
CA VAL A 96 -9.35 10.60 8.74
C VAL A 96 -9.54 11.02 10.19
N GLU A 97 -10.43 10.33 10.88
CA GLU A 97 -10.65 10.47 12.31
C GLU A 97 -10.20 9.21 13.02
N VAL A 98 -9.72 9.36 14.25
CA VAL A 98 -9.35 8.26 15.13
C VAL A 98 -10.23 8.24 16.35
N ASN A 99 -10.62 7.04 16.77
CA ASN A 99 -11.23 6.83 18.07
C ASN A 99 -10.13 6.82 19.13
N VAL A 100 -9.93 7.93 19.84
CA VAL A 100 -8.85 8.05 20.83
C VAL A 100 -9.02 7.11 22.04
N ALA A 101 -10.22 6.55 22.23
CA ALA A 101 -10.49 5.56 23.27
C ALA A 101 -10.09 4.13 22.86
N SER A 102 -9.88 3.85 21.56
CA SER A 102 -9.54 2.52 21.02
C SER A 102 -8.25 1.98 21.62
N PRO A 103 -8.23 0.71 22.08
CA PRO A 103 -6.99 0.01 22.43
C PRO A 103 -5.96 0.06 21.32
N SER A 104 -6.37 -0.15 20.06
CA SER A 104 -5.47 -0.07 18.90
C SER A 104 -4.81 1.30 18.72
N TRP A 105 -5.45 2.40 19.13
CA TRP A 105 -4.83 3.72 19.14
C TRP A 105 -3.78 3.86 20.24
N LYS A 106 -4.08 3.36 21.45
CA LYS A 106 -3.17 3.40 22.60
C LYS A 106 -1.91 2.58 22.35
N ASP A 107 -2.04 1.48 21.61
CA ASP A 107 -0.93 0.58 21.26
C ASP A 107 -0.25 0.97 19.95
N LEU A 108 -0.68 2.05 19.29
CA LEU A 108 -0.14 2.43 17.99
C LEU A 108 1.31 2.93 18.13
N PRO A 109 2.31 2.23 17.58
CA PRO A 109 3.73 2.52 17.81
C PRO A 109 4.16 3.90 17.30
N ASN A 110 3.46 4.42 16.29
CA ASN A 110 3.73 5.70 15.64
C ASN A 110 2.56 6.68 15.77
N ALA A 111 1.78 6.61 16.87
CA ALA A 111 0.67 7.50 17.12
C ALA A 111 1.07 8.99 16.94
N PRO A 112 0.49 9.71 15.95
CA PRO A 112 0.74 11.14 15.81
C PRO A 112 0.26 11.91 17.03
N LYS A 113 0.92 13.03 17.32
CA LYS A 113 0.40 13.99 18.30
C LYS A 113 -0.88 14.61 17.74
N LEU A 114 -1.98 14.44 18.46
CA LEU A 114 -3.25 15.06 18.11
C LEU A 114 -3.27 16.53 18.56
N PRO A 115 -3.96 17.42 17.83
CA PRO A 115 -4.26 18.77 18.32
C PRO A 115 -5.04 18.69 19.64
N GLU A 116 -4.66 19.48 20.63
CA GLU A 116 -5.25 19.45 22.00
C GLU A 116 -6.75 19.80 22.04
N ASN A 117 -7.35 20.28 20.94
CA ASN A 117 -8.65 20.94 20.92
C ASN A 117 -9.75 20.24 20.09
N GLU A 118 -9.53 19.04 19.55
CA GLU A 118 -10.47 18.40 18.60
C GLU A 118 -11.12 17.10 19.09
N ALA A 119 -10.87 16.69 20.33
CA ALA A 119 -11.57 15.55 20.89
C ALA A 119 -13.04 15.92 21.18
N THR A 120 -13.96 15.45 20.33
CA THR A 120 -15.38 15.51 20.67
C THR A 120 -15.64 14.44 21.73
N GLN A 121 -15.54 14.82 23.01
CA GLN A 121 -15.81 13.92 24.13
C GLN A 121 -17.23 13.34 23.98
N SER A 122 -17.32 12.02 23.89
CA SER A 122 -18.60 11.34 24.04
C SER A 122 -18.83 11.07 25.52
N ASP A 123 -19.95 11.52 26.07
CA ASP A 123 -20.35 11.26 27.46
C ASP A 123 -20.78 9.78 27.71
N GLN A 124 -20.75 8.95 26.67
CA GLN A 124 -21.02 7.52 26.76
C GLN A 124 -19.71 6.74 26.62
N LEU A 125 -19.35 6.00 27.67
CA LEU A 125 -18.13 5.15 27.77
C LEU A 125 -18.00 4.14 26.61
N ASP A 126 -19.11 3.76 25.97
CA ASP A 126 -19.14 2.77 24.89
C ASP A 126 -19.18 3.39 23.47
N GLN A 127 -19.16 4.72 23.34
CA GLN A 127 -19.17 5.39 22.05
C GLN A 127 -17.76 5.83 21.64
N PRO A 128 -17.40 5.71 20.35
CA PRO A 128 -16.10 6.16 19.87
C PRO A 128 -15.96 7.69 20.03
N THR A 129 -14.84 8.11 20.63
CA THR A 129 -14.45 9.51 20.75
C THR A 129 -13.61 9.87 19.54
N TRP A 130 -14.25 10.39 18.50
CA TRP A 130 -13.59 10.73 17.23
C TRP A 130 -12.82 12.05 17.32
N THR A 131 -11.57 12.03 16.87
CA THR A 131 -10.70 13.19 16.72
C THR A 131 -10.10 13.19 15.33
N THR A 132 -10.03 14.35 14.67
CA THR A 132 -9.37 14.48 13.36
C THR A 132 -7.89 14.14 13.47
N LEU A 133 -7.45 13.17 12.67
CA LEU A 133 -6.07 12.74 12.54
C LEU A 133 -5.42 13.30 11.26
N SER A 134 -6.22 13.45 10.20
CA SER A 134 -5.78 13.93 8.88
C SER A 134 -6.91 14.72 8.22
N GLN A 135 -6.57 15.83 7.56
CA GLN A 135 -7.46 16.59 6.67
C GLN A 135 -7.32 16.14 5.21
N SER A 136 -6.92 14.88 5.02
CA SER A 136 -6.99 14.18 3.76
C SER A 136 -7.65 12.84 4.03
N GLY A 137 -8.41 12.28 3.07
CA GLY A 137 -8.94 10.91 3.16
C GLY A 137 -7.83 9.85 3.06
N SER A 138 -6.69 10.05 3.70
CA SER A 138 -5.50 9.20 3.60
C SER A 138 -4.72 9.22 4.92
N PHE A 139 -4.29 8.05 5.36
CA PHE A 139 -3.47 7.88 6.55
C PHE A 139 -2.69 6.58 6.48
N GLY A 140 -1.45 6.61 7.00
CA GLY A 140 -0.57 5.44 7.08
C GLY A 140 -0.17 5.15 8.51
N TRP A 141 -0.16 3.87 8.88
CA TRP A 141 0.12 3.45 10.26
C TRP A 141 0.93 2.16 10.32
N LEU A 142 1.71 2.00 11.40
CA LEU A 142 2.35 0.74 11.76
C LEU A 142 1.32 -0.09 12.51
N ASP A 143 0.64 -0.99 11.81
CA ASP A 143 -0.42 -1.80 12.41
C ASP A 143 0.14 -2.66 13.54
N PRO A 144 -0.37 -2.55 14.79
CA PRO A 144 0.17 -3.31 15.91
C PRO A 144 0.15 -4.83 15.71
N ARG A 145 -0.74 -5.33 14.84
CA ARG A 145 -0.84 -6.75 14.49
C ARG A 145 0.32 -7.25 13.62
N LEU A 146 1.11 -6.33 13.04
CA LEU A 146 2.29 -6.62 12.24
C LEU A 146 3.59 -6.49 13.04
N ASN A 147 3.50 -6.40 14.37
CA ASN A 147 4.66 -6.44 15.24
C ASN A 147 5.14 -7.87 15.40
N GLU A 148 6.45 -8.10 15.42
CA GLU A 148 6.97 -9.37 15.88
C GLU A 148 6.54 -9.62 17.34
N PRO A 149 6.14 -10.84 17.70
CA PRO A 149 6.02 -11.20 19.11
C PRO A 149 7.39 -11.01 19.74
N HIS A 150 7.46 -10.22 20.81
CA HIS A 150 8.68 -10.09 21.60
C HIS A 150 8.94 -11.46 22.26
N ASN A 151 9.79 -12.29 21.65
CA ASN A 151 10.40 -13.42 22.34
C ASN A 151 11.43 -12.82 23.32
N GLY A 152 10.94 -12.33 24.45
CA GLY A 152 11.79 -12.06 25.59
C GLY A 152 12.17 -13.39 26.22
N ASP A 153 13.37 -13.88 25.90
CA ASP A 153 14.14 -14.82 26.73
C ASP A 153 15.61 -14.78 26.28
N HIS A 154 16.42 -13.99 27.00
CA HIS A 154 17.87 -14.14 27.10
C HIS A 154 18.29 -14.01 28.56
#